data_AF-A0A382Z0J1-F1
#
_entry.id   AF-A0A382Z0J1-F1
#
_cell.length_a   1.000
_cell.length_b   1.000
_cell.length_c   1.000
_cell.angle_alpha   90.00
_cell.angle_beta   90.00
_cell.angle_gamma   90.00
#
_symmetry.space_group_name_H-M   'P 1'
#
loop_
_entity.id
_entity.type
_entity.pdbx_description
1 polymer ?
#
loop_
_entity_poly.entity_id
_entity_poly.type
_entity_poly.pdbx_seq_one_letter_code
_entity_poly.pdbx_strand_id
1 'polypeptide(L)' 'MEQADLTVRRIKDGTVIDHIDVGNGLKVLEALQINGSDGNVITIALNVPSGKLKKKDMIKV' A
#
# COMPACT_ATOMS: atom_id res chain seq x y z
N MET A 1 1.59 2.69 26.59
CA MET A 1 0.75 2.94 25.40
C MET A 1 1.20 1.95 24.35
N GLU A 2 0.41 0.92 24.06
CA GLU A 2 0.71 -0.01 22.97
C GLU A 2 0.82 0.80 21.67
N GLN A 3 2.03 0.85 21.13
CA GLN A 3 2.26 1.37 19.80
C GLN A 3 1.58 0.36 18.88
N ALA A 4 0.39 0.70 18.36
CA ALA A 4 -0.29 -0.16 17.40
C ALA A 4 0.70 -0.45 16.27
N ASP A 5 1.19 -1.69 16.21
CA ASP A 5 2.27 -2.05 15.30
C ASP A 5 1.83 -1.73 13.88
N LEU A 6 2.56 -0.80 13.25
CA LEU A 6 2.25 -0.44 11.88
C LEU A 6 2.54 -1.66 11.02
N THR A 7 1.49 -2.22 10.41
CA THR A 7 1.60 -3.35 9.47
C THR A 7 2.59 -3.05 8.33
N VAL A 8 2.83 -1.76 8.06
CA VAL A 8 3.73 -1.29 7.01
C VAL A 8 4.55 -0.11 7.51
N ARG A 9 5.87 -0.15 7.29
CA ARG A 9 6.78 0.95 7.66
C ARG A 9 6.38 2.28 7.01
N ARG A 10 6.69 3.39 7.69
CA ARG A 10 6.55 4.73 7.11
C ARG A 10 7.60 4.93 6.01
N ILE A 11 7.25 5.65 4.95
CA ILE A 11 8.19 6.10 3.93
C ILE A 11 8.59 7.55 4.23
N LYS A 12 9.82 7.91 3.86
CA LYS A 12 10.35 9.26 4.07
C LYS A 12 9.95 10.20 2.93
N ASP A 13 10.17 9.75 1.70
CA ASP A 13 9.90 10.47 0.47
C ASP A 13 9.30 9.47 -0.53
N GLY A 14 8.20 9.83 -1.19
CA GLY A 14 7.50 8.92 -2.12
C GLY A 14 5.99 9.16 -2.17
N THR A 15 5.26 8.21 -2.73
CA THR A 15 3.80 8.28 -2.91
C THR A 15 3.10 7.15 -2.18
N VAL A 16 2.01 7.47 -1.49
CA VAL A 16 1.13 6.47 -0.86
C VAL A 16 -0.23 6.48 -1.55
N ILE A 17 -0.59 5.36 -2.16
CA ILE A 17 -1.93 5.10 -2.68
C ILE A 17 -2.65 4.27 -1.63
N ASP A 18 -3.54 4.91 -0.87
CA ASP A 18 -4.26 4.30 0.24
C ASP A 18 -5.76 4.17 -0.05
N HIS A 19 -6.44 3.30 0.70
CA HIS A 19 -7.87 3.02 0.59
C HIS A 19 -8.25 2.45 -0.78
N ILE A 20 -7.41 1.57 -1.32
CA ILE A 20 -7.75 0.79 -2.50
C ILE A 20 -8.74 -0.30 -2.09
N ASP A 21 -9.79 -0.50 -2.89
CA ASP A 21 -10.72 -1.61 -2.69
C ASP A 21 -9.97 -2.95 -2.69
N VAL A 22 -10.37 -3.85 -1.78
CA VAL A 22 -9.69 -5.13 -1.56
C VAL A 22 -9.59 -5.95 -2.85
N GLY A 23 -8.40 -6.46 -3.13
CA GLY A 23 -8.11 -7.29 -4.29
C GLY A 23 -7.80 -6.50 -5.56
N ASN A 24 -7.78 -5.17 -5.51
CA ASN A 24 -7.46 -4.32 -6.66
C ASN A 24 -6.05 -3.72 -6.59
N GLY A 25 -5.27 -3.91 -5.52
CA GLY A 25 -3.92 -3.36 -5.40
C GLY A 25 -2.99 -3.74 -6.57
N LEU A 26 -3.01 -5.00 -7.01
CA LEU A 26 -2.19 -5.43 -8.16
C LEU A 26 -2.65 -4.81 -9.49
N LYS A 27 -3.96 -4.63 -9.68
CA LYS A 27 -4.50 -3.98 -10.89
C LYS A 27 -4.11 -2.50 -10.94
N VAL A 28 -4.03 -1.84 -9.80
CA VAL A 28 -3.57 -0.44 -9.72
C VAL A 28 -2.10 -0.33 -10.14
N LEU A 29 -1.23 -1.24 -9.69
CA LEU A 29 0.15 -1.27 -10.17
C LEU A 29 0.24 -1.46 -11.68
N GLU A 30 -0.51 -2.42 -12.22
CA GLU A 30 -0.56 -2.69 -13.66
C GLU A 30 -1.04 -1.45 -14.45
N ALA A 31 -2.14 -0.83 -14.01
CA ALA A 31 -2.71 0.35 -14.66
C ALA A 31 -1.75 1.56 -14.65
N LEU A 32 -0.97 1.71 -13.58
CA LEU A 32 0.02 2.79 -13.43
C LEU A 32 1.41 2.39 -13.97
N GLN A 33 1.56 1.18 -14.49
CA GLN A 33 2.83 0.62 -14.98
C GLN A 33 3.97 0.64 -13.94
N ILE A 34 3.62 0.51 -12.65
CA ILE A 34 4.57 0.49 -11.54
C ILE A 34 4.97 -0.97 -11.31
N ASN A 35 6.20 -1.34 -11.70
CA ASN A 35 6.67 -2.73 -11.67
C ASN A 35 8.03 -2.94 -10.97
N GLY A 36 8.62 -1.87 -10.45
CA GLY A 36 9.90 -1.92 -9.72
C GLY A 36 11.15 -1.89 -10.59
N SER A 37 11.03 -1.78 -11.92
CA SER A 37 12.18 -1.63 -12.83
C SER A 37 12.99 -0.36 -12.57
N ASP A 38 12.36 0.67 -12.02
CA ASP A 38 12.96 1.99 -11.87
C ASP A 38 13.86 2.10 -10.62
N GLY A 39 14.07 1.00 -9.89
CA GLY A 39 14.91 0.95 -8.69
C GLY A 39 14.23 1.44 -7.40
N ASN A 40 12.98 1.88 -7.47
CA ASN A 40 12.19 2.29 -6.31
C ASN A 40 11.76 1.08 -5.46
N VAL A 41 11.78 1.23 -4.14
CA VAL A 41 11.31 0.20 -3.21
C VAL A 41 9.79 0.28 -3.09
N ILE A 42 9.09 -0.66 -3.73
CA ILE A 42 7.63 -0.70 -3.69
C ILE A 42 7.19 -1.62 -2.54
N THR A 43 6.27 -1.13 -1.72
CA THR A 43 5.55 -1.95 -0.73
C THR A 43 4.09 -2.05 -1.08
N ILE A 44 3.58 -3.28 -1.18
CA ILE A 44 2.15 -3.55 -1.35
C ILE A 44 1.64 -4.26 -0.10
N ALA A 45 0.55 -3.73 0.47
CA ALA A 45 -0.19 -4.37 1.53
C ALA A 45 -1.58 -4.73 1.03
N LEU A 46 -1.92 -6.01 1.03
CA LEU A 46 -3.19 -6.53 0.53
C LEU A 46 -4.09 -6.98 1.67
N ASN A 47 -5.38 -6.67 1.57
CA ASN A 47 -6.41 -7.13 2.49
C ASN A 47 -6.12 -6.79 3.97
N VAL A 48 -5.45 -5.67 4.22
CA VAL A 48 -5.07 -5.21 5.56
C VAL A 48 -6.25 -4.56 6.28
N PRO A 49 -6.31 -4.64 7.62
CA PRO A 49 -7.33 -3.93 8.39
C PRO A 49 -7.32 -2.43 8.09
N SER A 50 -8.49 -1.82 8.07
CA SER A 50 -8.63 -0.38 7.94
C SER A 50 -9.73 0.14 8.87
N GLY A 51 -9.53 1.34 9.40
CA GLY A 51 -10.54 1.99 10.23
C GLY A 51 -11.69 2.58 9.40
N LYS A 52 -11.43 2.92 8.12
CA LYS A 52 -12.45 3.45 7.20
C LYS A 52 -13.13 2.36 6.37
N LEU A 53 -12.35 1.39 5.92
CA LEU A 53 -12.80 0.23 5.16
C LEU A 53 -12.58 -0.98 6.06
N LYS A 54 -13.51 -1.95 6.17
CA LYS A 54 -13.29 -3.15 7.03
C LYS A 54 -11.92 -3.81 6.72
N LYS A 55 -11.56 -3.85 5.44
CA LYS A 55 -10.24 -4.20 4.92
C LYS A 55 -9.93 -3.34 3.69
N LYS A 56 -8.66 -3.17 3.34
CA LYS A 56 -8.22 -2.43 2.16
C LYS A 56 -6.94 -2.98 1.57
N ASP A 57 -6.63 -2.56 0.36
CA ASP A 57 -5.28 -2.63 -0.20
C ASP A 57 -4.60 -1.24 -0.09
N MET A 58 -3.27 -1.23 -0.06
CA MET A 58 -2.44 -0.03 -0.04
C MET A 58 -1.14 -0.28 -0.82
N ILE A 59 -0.66 0.75 -1.49
CA ILE A 59 0.63 0.76 -2.20
C ILE A 59 1.45 1.94 -1.68
N LYS A 60 2.75 1.69 -1.46
CA LYS A 60 3.75 2.73 -1.22
C LYS A 60 4.86 2.56 -2.25
N VAL A 61 5.26 3.66 -2.89
CA VAL A 61 6.40 3.74 -3.81
C VAL A 61 7.38 4.76 -3.26
#